data_AF-A0A517YE51-F1
#
_entry.id   AF-A0A517YE51-F1
#
_cell.length_a   1.000
_cell.length_b   1.000
_cell.length_c   1.000
_cell.angle_alpha   90.00
_cell.angle_beta   90.00
_cell.angle_gamma   90.00
#
_symmetry.space_group_name_H-M   'P 1'
#
loop_
_entity.id
_entity.type
_entity.pdbx_description
1 polymer ?
#
loop_
_entity_poly.entity_id
_entity_poly.type
_entity_poly.pdbx_seq_one_letter_code
_entity_poly.pdbx_strand_id
1 'polypeptide(L)'
;MSADSNSPKSASEAAAQREAAAAYKKVLSGESLSNREQSALKKFERDKEEKLRWQYYGKIPQKHWREMSGRQTKVLHEQAGLYGLPFGGANISLPDVVLALHNFLAANARKLATPDDELMQSGANSPALERYREERATLAKLERQEREGTLLPRDEARDGLGRIATRLRAAGELLERQFGPEAREILDEALSDADREIEQVFGGTDESDPQ
;
A
#
# COMPACT_ATOMS: atom_id res chain seq x y z
N MET A 1 -8.57 -31.66 31.01
CA MET A 1 -7.71 -32.77 31.48
C MET A 1 -6.29 -32.24 31.50
N SER A 2 -5.80 -31.93 32.69
CA SER A 2 -4.47 -31.39 32.95
C SER A 2 -3.44 -32.52 32.85
N ALA A 3 -2.42 -32.32 32.02
CA ALA A 3 -1.23 -33.16 32.02
C ALA A 3 -0.03 -32.28 32.36
N ASP A 4 0.39 -32.35 33.63
CA ASP A 4 1.63 -31.80 34.14
C ASP A 4 2.82 -32.39 33.37
N SER A 5 3.39 -31.59 32.48
CA SER A 5 4.68 -31.83 31.84
C SER A 5 5.78 -31.03 32.54
N ASN A 6 5.86 -31.11 33.88
CA ASN A 6 6.92 -30.45 34.64
C ASN A 6 8.20 -31.30 34.61
N SER A 7 8.90 -31.19 33.47
CA SER A 7 10.13 -31.91 33.10
C SER A 7 11.36 -31.55 33.94
N PRO A 8 12.40 -32.41 34.00
CA PRO A 8 13.65 -32.26 34.78
C PRO A 8 14.51 -31.00 34.53
N LYS A 9 14.07 -30.09 33.66
CA LYS A 9 14.68 -28.78 33.42
C LYS A 9 14.58 -27.86 34.64
N SER A 10 13.49 -27.90 35.40
CA SER A 10 13.25 -26.97 36.52
C SER A 10 14.23 -27.17 37.70
N ALA A 11 14.58 -28.42 38.03
CA ALA A 11 15.50 -28.74 39.12
C ALA A 11 16.96 -28.39 38.77
N SER A 12 17.37 -28.62 37.52
CA SER A 12 18.70 -28.25 37.02
C SER A 12 18.89 -26.74 36.93
N GLU A 13 17.86 -26.01 36.48
CA GLU A 13 17.86 -24.54 36.47
C GLU A 13 17.94 -23.94 37.88
N ALA A 14 17.22 -24.51 38.85
CA ALA A 14 17.28 -24.07 40.24
C ALA A 14 18.67 -24.28 40.86
N ALA A 15 19.34 -25.41 40.56
CA ALA A 15 20.71 -25.65 41.00
C ALA A 15 21.71 -24.66 40.37
N ALA A 16 21.59 -24.41 39.06
CA ALA A 16 22.43 -23.43 38.36
C ALA A 16 22.22 -21.99 38.89
N GLN A 17 20.99 -21.62 39.24
CA GLN A 17 20.69 -20.33 39.87
C GLN A 17 21.34 -20.18 41.25
N ARG A 18 21.37 -21.24 42.06
CA ARG A 18 22.04 -21.23 43.37
C ARG A 18 23.55 -21.09 43.24
N GLU A 19 24.17 -21.82 42.31
CA GLU A 19 25.60 -21.69 42.03
C GLU A 19 25.96 -20.28 41.51
N ALA A 20 25.15 -19.71 40.61
CA ALA A 20 25.35 -18.35 40.11
C ALA A 20 25.15 -17.27 41.19
N ALA A 21 24.17 -17.43 42.09
CA ALA A 21 23.95 -16.51 43.20
C ALA A 21 25.10 -16.55 44.22
N ALA A 22 25.68 -17.73 44.47
CA ALA A 22 26.87 -17.87 45.29
C ALA A 22 28.10 -17.19 44.65
N ALA A 23 28.29 -17.38 43.33
CA ALA A 23 29.33 -16.69 42.58
C ALA A 23 29.16 -15.16 42.62
N TYR A 24 27.93 -14.65 42.43
CA TYR A 24 27.64 -13.22 42.48
C TYR A 24 27.93 -12.60 43.87
N LYS A 25 27.64 -13.34 44.94
CA LYS A 25 27.95 -12.91 46.32
C LYS A 25 29.46 -12.78 46.55
N LYS A 26 30.27 -13.70 45.99
CA LYS A 26 31.74 -13.63 46.05
C LYS A 26 32.32 -12.45 45.27
N VAL A 27 31.73 -12.12 44.11
CA VAL A 27 32.12 -10.91 43.35
C VAL A 27 31.86 -9.65 44.19
N LEU A 28 30.70 -9.57 44.85
CA LEU A 28 30.35 -8.44 45.72
C LEU A 28 31.25 -8.31 46.96
N SER A 29 31.77 -9.43 47.49
CA SER A 29 32.73 -9.43 48.60
C SER A 29 34.19 -9.21 48.16
N GLY A 30 34.46 -9.10 46.86
CA GLY A 30 35.81 -8.92 46.31
C GLY A 30 36.67 -10.19 46.30
N GLU A 31 36.06 -11.37 46.48
CA GLU A 31 36.76 -12.66 46.45
C GLU A 31 37.03 -13.14 45.01
N SER A 32 38.10 -13.92 44.83
CA SER A 32 38.44 -14.50 43.53
C SER A 32 37.51 -15.67 43.17
N LEU A 33 36.96 -15.63 41.97
CA LEU A 33 36.07 -16.67 41.45
C LEU A 33 36.86 -17.86 40.88
N SER A 34 36.43 -19.08 41.19
CA SER A 34 36.91 -20.29 40.52
C SER A 34 36.49 -20.31 39.04
N ASN A 35 37.26 -20.97 38.17
CA ASN A 35 36.93 -21.15 36.75
C ASN A 35 35.51 -21.73 36.54
N ARG A 36 35.08 -22.67 37.40
CA ARG A 36 33.72 -23.23 37.35
C ARG A 36 32.66 -22.18 37.68
N GLU A 37 32.92 -21.33 38.68
CA GLU A 37 32.02 -20.25 39.10
C GLU A 37 31.93 -19.14 38.06
N GLN A 38 33.05 -18.78 37.42
CA GLN A 38 33.07 -17.83 36.31
C GLN A 38 32.23 -18.30 35.12
N SER A 39 32.39 -19.57 34.73
CA SER A 39 31.59 -20.15 33.64
C SER A 39 30.10 -20.23 33.98
N ALA A 40 29.76 -20.59 35.24
CA ALA A 40 28.39 -20.61 35.72
C ALA A 40 27.76 -19.20 35.72
N LEU A 41 28.51 -18.19 36.18
CA LEU A 41 28.08 -16.79 36.18
C LEU A 41 27.83 -16.27 34.76
N LYS A 42 28.78 -16.49 33.83
CA LYS A 42 28.62 -16.09 32.42
C LYS A 42 27.39 -16.72 31.78
N LYS A 43 27.13 -18.02 32.05
CA LYS A 43 25.95 -18.71 31.54
C LYS A 43 24.67 -18.08 32.11
N PHE A 44 24.65 -17.84 33.42
CA PHE A 44 23.50 -17.23 34.08
C PHE A 44 23.22 -15.80 33.58
N GLU A 45 24.26 -14.98 33.38
CA GLU A 45 24.13 -13.63 32.81
C GLU A 45 23.56 -13.68 31.40
N ARG A 46 24.08 -14.56 30.54
CA ARG A 46 23.56 -14.76 29.18
C ARG A 46 22.09 -15.18 29.19
N ASP A 47 21.72 -16.15 30.03
CA ASP A 47 20.35 -16.65 30.12
C ASP A 47 19.40 -15.57 30.70
N LYS A 48 19.90 -14.73 31.62
CA LYS A 48 19.17 -13.57 32.17
C LYS A 48 18.96 -12.48 31.12
N GLU A 49 20.00 -12.14 30.35
CA GLU A 49 19.90 -11.21 29.23
C GLU A 49 18.92 -11.70 28.18
N GLU A 50 18.97 -12.98 27.82
CA GLU A 50 18.04 -13.59 26.87
C GLU A 50 16.59 -13.45 27.36
N LYS A 51 16.33 -13.77 28.64
CA LYS A 51 15.01 -13.58 29.26
C LYS A 51 14.56 -12.12 29.22
N LEU A 52 15.45 -11.17 29.52
CA LEU A 52 15.16 -9.73 29.45
C LEU A 52 14.86 -9.28 28.02
N ARG A 53 15.59 -9.78 27.02
CA ARG A 53 15.33 -9.49 25.60
C ARG A 53 13.94 -9.97 25.19
N TRP A 54 13.57 -11.20 25.56
CA TRP A 54 12.22 -11.72 25.30
C TRP A 54 11.13 -10.91 25.98
N GLN A 55 11.35 -10.45 27.21
CA GLN A 55 10.42 -9.54 27.89
C GLN A 55 10.28 -8.21 27.15
N TYR A 56 11.38 -7.66 26.64
CA TYR A 56 11.38 -6.43 25.85
C TYR A 56 10.63 -6.62 24.52
N TYR A 57 10.86 -7.73 23.82
CA TYR A 57 10.14 -8.06 22.59
C TYR A 57 8.63 -8.25 22.80
N GLY A 58 8.21 -8.71 23.97
CA GLY A 58 6.78 -8.83 24.32
C GLY A 58 6.09 -7.52 24.69
N LYS A 59 6.83 -6.44 24.94
CA LYS A 59 6.29 -5.16 25.44
C LYS A 59 6.94 -3.94 24.78
N ILE A 60 7.00 -3.92 23.45
CA ILE A 60 7.58 -2.81 22.70
C ILE A 60 6.59 -1.63 22.72
N PRO A 61 6.97 -0.44 23.21
CA PRO A 61 6.11 0.72 23.15
C PRO A 61 5.78 1.12 21.70
N GLN A 62 4.55 1.56 21.46
CA GLN A 62 4.09 1.95 20.11
C GLN A 62 4.96 3.03 19.46
N LYS A 63 5.56 3.92 20.28
CA LYS A 63 6.53 4.91 19.79
C LYS A 63 7.73 4.25 19.09
N HIS A 64 8.37 3.28 19.74
CA HIS A 64 9.53 2.58 19.15
C HIS A 64 9.11 1.74 17.94
N TRP A 65 7.92 1.15 17.97
CA TRP A 65 7.38 0.41 16.83
C TRP A 65 7.17 1.31 15.60
N ARG A 66 6.67 2.53 15.79
CA ARG A 66 6.54 3.53 14.71
C ARG A 66 7.90 3.89 14.10
N GLU A 67 8.89 4.12 14.95
CA GLU A 67 10.26 4.42 14.51
C GLU A 67 10.85 3.25 13.71
N MET A 68 10.67 2.00 14.17
CA MET A 68 11.14 0.81 13.47
C MET A 68 10.39 0.52 12.16
N SER A 69 9.07 0.72 12.14
CA SER A 69 8.24 0.44 10.95
C SER A 69 8.27 1.55 9.90
N GLY A 70 8.68 2.77 10.26
CA GLY A 70 8.65 3.94 9.37
C GLY A 70 7.24 4.39 8.98
N ARG A 71 6.21 3.96 9.73
CA ARG A 71 4.79 4.26 9.43
C ARG A 71 4.18 5.23 10.44
N GLN A 72 3.19 5.99 9.98
CA GLN A 72 2.40 6.88 10.83
C GLN A 72 1.41 6.08 11.70
N THR A 73 1.09 6.58 12.90
CA THR A 73 0.16 5.94 13.84
C THR A 73 -1.19 5.59 13.19
N LYS A 74 -1.75 6.51 12.39
CA LYS A 74 -3.05 6.30 11.74
C LYS A 74 -3.01 5.09 10.80
N VAL A 75 -1.98 5.00 9.97
CA VAL A 75 -1.79 3.87 9.04
C VAL A 75 -1.64 2.56 9.80
N LEU A 76 -0.90 2.55 10.92
CA LEU A 76 -0.77 1.35 11.76
C LEU A 76 -2.10 0.94 12.39
N HIS A 77 -2.93 1.88 12.85
CA HIS A 77 -4.23 1.55 13.42
C HIS A 77 -5.18 0.99 12.37
N GLU A 78 -5.18 1.60 11.18
CA GLU A 78 -5.97 1.14 10.04
C GLU A 78 -5.55 -0.26 9.59
N GLN A 79 -4.25 -0.51 9.43
CA GLN A 79 -3.71 -1.83 9.08
C GLN A 79 -4.00 -2.88 10.15
N ALA A 80 -3.91 -2.52 11.43
CA ALA A 80 -4.27 -3.41 12.53
C ALA A 80 -5.75 -3.81 12.44
N GLY A 81 -6.64 -2.87 12.11
CA GLY A 81 -8.07 -3.12 11.92
C GLY A 81 -8.38 -3.95 10.68
N LEU A 82 -7.76 -3.62 9.54
CA LEU A 82 -8.01 -4.29 8.26
C LEU A 82 -7.48 -5.73 8.23
N TYR A 83 -6.27 -5.95 8.75
CA TYR A 83 -5.58 -7.24 8.65
C TYR A 83 -5.64 -8.06 9.94
N GLY A 84 -6.25 -7.52 11.01
CA GLY A 84 -6.31 -8.18 12.31
C GLY A 84 -4.93 -8.35 12.97
N LEU A 85 -3.97 -7.48 12.66
CA LEU A 85 -2.60 -7.59 13.16
C LEU A 85 -2.44 -6.92 14.54
N PRO A 86 -1.77 -7.55 15.52
CA PRO A 86 -1.76 -7.10 16.92
C PRO A 86 -0.72 -5.99 17.20
N PHE A 87 -0.72 -4.91 16.39
CA PHE A 87 0.18 -3.75 16.57
C PHE A 87 -0.53 -2.40 16.74
N GLY A 88 -1.86 -2.40 16.90
CA GLY A 88 -2.64 -1.16 17.14
C GLY A 88 -2.55 -0.62 18.58
N GLY A 89 -2.16 -1.46 19.54
CA GLY A 89 -2.14 -1.12 20.97
C GLY A 89 -0.96 -0.22 21.40
N ALA A 90 -1.01 0.25 22.64
CA ALA A 90 0.04 1.08 23.24
C ALA A 90 1.38 0.33 23.45
N ASN A 91 1.29 -0.98 23.73
CA ASN A 91 2.41 -1.90 23.79
C ASN A 91 2.16 -3.04 22.80
N ILE A 92 3.20 -3.40 22.05
CA ILE A 92 3.15 -4.33 20.94
C ILE A 92 4.06 -5.51 21.27
N SER A 93 3.53 -6.71 21.11
CA SER A 93 4.25 -7.96 21.29
C SER A 93 4.76 -8.43 19.94
N LEU A 94 6.08 -8.35 19.72
CA LEU A 94 6.72 -8.80 18.49
C LEU A 94 6.43 -10.28 18.18
N PRO A 95 6.49 -11.22 19.16
CA PRO A 95 6.12 -12.62 18.90
C PRO A 95 4.70 -12.77 18.35
N ASP A 96 3.73 -12.03 18.90
CA ASP A 96 2.33 -12.12 18.46
C ASP A 96 2.14 -11.52 17.06
N VAL A 97 2.82 -10.41 16.76
CA VAL A 97 2.82 -9.82 15.43
C VAL A 97 3.42 -10.77 14.39
N VAL A 98 4.56 -11.40 14.70
CA VAL A 98 5.22 -12.35 13.81
C VAL A 98 4.34 -13.58 13.60
N LEU A 99 3.73 -14.11 14.65
CA LEU A 99 2.79 -15.23 14.54
C LEU A 99 1.57 -14.86 13.68
N ALA A 100 0.97 -13.69 13.93
CA ALA A 100 -0.17 -13.20 13.15
C ALA A 100 0.21 -12.99 11.67
N LEU A 101 1.41 -12.48 11.39
CA LEU A 101 1.92 -12.32 10.02
C LEU A 101 2.11 -13.69 9.35
N HIS A 102 2.72 -14.67 10.02
CA HIS A 102 2.88 -16.01 9.44
C HIS A 102 1.53 -16.69 9.20
N ASN A 103 0.58 -16.54 10.12
CA ASN A 103 -0.78 -17.06 9.94
C ASN A 103 -1.48 -16.36 8.77
N PHE A 104 -1.33 -15.05 8.64
CA PHE A 104 -1.85 -14.27 7.52
C PHE A 104 -1.25 -14.74 6.18
N LEU A 105 0.08 -14.89 6.12
CA LEU A 105 0.77 -15.39 4.92
C LEU A 105 0.36 -16.81 4.58
N ALA A 106 0.21 -17.70 5.57
CA ALA A 106 -0.25 -19.06 5.35
C ALA A 106 -1.70 -19.11 4.82
N ALA A 107 -2.60 -18.31 5.41
CA ALA A 107 -3.99 -18.22 4.98
C ALA A 107 -4.14 -17.63 3.57
N ASN A 108 -3.26 -16.70 3.21
CA ASN A 108 -3.28 -16.02 1.92
C ASN A 108 -2.22 -16.53 0.95
N ALA A 109 -1.54 -17.63 1.26
CA ALA A 109 -0.38 -18.12 0.50
C ALA A 109 -0.70 -18.33 -0.96
N ARG A 110 -1.89 -18.87 -1.27
CA ARG A 110 -2.34 -19.06 -2.66
C ARG A 110 -2.45 -17.73 -3.38
N LYS A 111 -3.22 -16.78 -2.83
CA LYS A 111 -3.43 -15.44 -3.42
C LYS A 111 -2.15 -14.62 -3.59
N LEU A 112 -1.16 -14.82 -2.71
CA LEU A 112 0.12 -14.11 -2.74
C LEU A 112 1.18 -14.82 -3.60
N ALA A 113 1.07 -16.14 -3.77
CA ALA A 113 1.94 -16.94 -4.63
C ALA A 113 1.50 -16.90 -6.09
N THR A 114 0.25 -16.51 -6.35
CA THR A 114 -0.23 -16.05 -7.64
C THR A 114 0.53 -14.75 -7.97
N PRO A 115 1.51 -14.73 -8.90
CA PRO A 115 1.79 -13.49 -9.61
C PRO A 115 0.46 -13.05 -10.23
N ASP A 116 0.22 -11.75 -10.46
CA ASP A 116 -1.03 -11.15 -10.99
C ASP A 116 -1.65 -11.80 -12.27
N ASP A 117 -1.09 -12.92 -12.72
CA ASP A 117 -1.34 -13.73 -13.91
C ASP A 117 -2.20 -15.00 -13.77
N GLU A 118 -2.56 -15.58 -12.59
CA GLU A 118 -3.39 -16.84 -12.63
C GLU A 118 -4.79 -16.63 -13.24
N LEU A 119 -5.36 -15.42 -13.12
CA LEU A 119 -6.62 -15.10 -13.79
C LEU A 119 -6.45 -14.93 -15.32
N MET A 120 -5.21 -14.68 -15.78
CA MET A 120 -4.84 -14.54 -17.19
C MET A 120 -4.35 -15.87 -17.81
N GLN A 121 -3.77 -16.76 -17.00
CA GLN A 121 -3.16 -18.02 -17.46
C GLN A 121 -4.02 -19.26 -17.19
N SER A 122 -5.03 -19.19 -16.32
CA SER A 122 -5.98 -20.30 -16.19
C SER A 122 -6.85 -20.38 -17.45
N GLY A 123 -6.72 -21.48 -18.19
CA GLY A 123 -7.57 -21.87 -19.33
C GLY A 123 -9.01 -22.22 -18.92
N ALA A 124 -9.49 -21.70 -17.79
CA ALA A 124 -10.87 -21.81 -17.37
C ALA A 124 -11.70 -20.78 -18.15
N ASN A 125 -12.30 -21.23 -19.24
CA ASN A 125 -13.21 -20.46 -20.08
C ASN A 125 -14.54 -20.26 -19.36
N SER A 126 -14.58 -19.37 -18.37
CA SER A 126 -15.83 -18.87 -17.81
C SER A 126 -16.28 -17.65 -18.61
N PRO A 127 -17.54 -17.59 -19.10
CA PRO A 127 -18.05 -16.45 -19.88
C PRO A 127 -17.91 -15.09 -19.19
N ALA A 128 -17.88 -15.07 -17.85
CA ALA A 128 -17.65 -13.85 -17.08
C ALA A 128 -16.17 -13.39 -17.09
N LEU A 129 -15.23 -14.34 -17.18
CA LEU A 129 -13.79 -14.05 -17.28
C LEU A 129 -13.41 -13.55 -18.67
N GLU A 130 -14.08 -14.03 -19.71
CA GLU A 130 -13.88 -13.60 -21.09
C GLU A 130 -14.30 -12.13 -21.27
N ARG A 131 -15.50 -11.75 -20.82
CA ARG A 131 -15.95 -10.33 -20.83
C ARG A 131 -15.01 -9.42 -20.06
N TYR A 132 -14.53 -9.86 -18.90
CA TYR A 132 -13.58 -9.08 -18.11
C TYR A 132 -12.24 -8.89 -18.84
N ARG A 133 -11.75 -9.90 -19.57
CA ARG A 133 -10.53 -9.79 -20.40
C ARG A 133 -10.74 -8.85 -21.58
N GLU A 134 -11.90 -8.92 -22.23
CA GLU A 134 -12.27 -8.02 -23.33
C GLU A 134 -12.35 -6.56 -22.86
N GLU A 135 -13.06 -6.28 -21.76
CA GLU A 135 -13.18 -4.94 -21.18
C GLU A 135 -11.81 -4.38 -20.76
N ARG A 136 -10.93 -5.21 -20.20
CA ARG A 136 -9.59 -4.76 -19.82
C ARG A 136 -8.70 -4.51 -21.04
N ALA A 137 -8.83 -5.32 -22.10
CA ALA A 137 -8.11 -5.13 -23.35
C ALA A 137 -8.57 -3.86 -24.09
N THR A 138 -9.86 -3.54 -24.06
CA THR A 138 -10.37 -2.30 -24.65
C THR A 138 -9.88 -1.08 -23.88
N LEU A 139 -9.88 -1.11 -22.54
CA LEU A 139 -9.31 -0.04 -21.72
C LEU A 139 -7.81 0.18 -22.02
N ALA A 140 -7.03 -0.90 -22.05
CA ALA A 140 -5.60 -0.81 -22.37
C ALA A 140 -5.35 -0.26 -23.78
N LYS A 141 -6.23 -0.55 -24.74
CA LYS A 141 -6.16 0.00 -26.10
C LYS A 141 -6.46 1.50 -26.10
N LEU A 142 -7.47 1.96 -25.37
CA LEU A 142 -7.81 3.38 -25.26
C LEU A 142 -6.67 4.19 -24.61
N GLU A 143 -6.10 3.69 -23.51
CA GLU A 143 -4.94 4.33 -22.87
C GLU A 143 -3.72 4.42 -23.79
N ARG A 144 -3.48 3.37 -24.58
CA ARG A 144 -2.40 3.38 -25.57
C ARG A 144 -2.65 4.46 -26.63
N GLN A 145 -3.86 4.54 -27.15
CA GLN A 145 -4.24 5.52 -28.18
C GLN A 145 -4.21 6.96 -27.65
N GLU A 146 -4.50 7.17 -26.37
CA GLU A 146 -4.32 8.47 -25.70
C GLU A 146 -2.83 8.84 -25.63
N ARG A 147 -1.95 7.92 -25.18
CA ARG A 147 -0.50 8.18 -25.12
C ARG A 147 0.14 8.39 -26.50
N GLU A 148 -0.37 7.70 -27.51
CA GLU A 148 0.06 7.88 -28.91
C GLU A 148 -0.53 9.15 -29.55
N GLY A 149 -1.34 9.93 -28.81
CA GLY A 149 -1.92 11.20 -29.28
C GLY A 149 -3.00 11.02 -30.34
N THR A 150 -3.54 9.81 -30.47
CA THR A 150 -4.62 9.49 -31.43
C THR A 150 -6.00 9.83 -30.85
N LEU A 151 -6.13 9.87 -29.52
CA LEU A 151 -7.36 10.27 -28.84
C LEU A 151 -7.10 11.50 -27.97
N LEU A 152 -8.03 12.47 -28.02
CA LEU A 152 -8.02 13.66 -27.18
C LEU A 152 -9.06 13.50 -26.05
N PRO A 153 -8.70 13.72 -24.77
CA PRO A 153 -9.67 13.69 -23.68
C PRO A 153 -10.77 14.73 -23.89
N ARG A 154 -12.04 14.30 -23.78
CA ARG A 154 -13.21 15.15 -24.03
C ARG A 154 -13.23 16.40 -23.15
N ASP A 155 -12.87 16.25 -21.87
CA ASP A 155 -12.89 17.36 -20.91
C ASP A 155 -11.84 18.42 -21.27
N GLU A 156 -10.63 18.00 -21.67
CA GLU A 156 -9.58 18.90 -22.12
C GLU A 156 -9.96 19.64 -23.42
N ALA A 157 -10.59 18.93 -24.37
CA ALA A 157 -11.11 19.53 -25.59
C ALA A 157 -12.18 20.59 -25.28
N ARG A 158 -13.12 20.27 -24.38
CA ARG A 158 -14.19 21.18 -23.95
C ARG A 158 -13.63 22.44 -23.29
N ASP A 159 -12.68 22.28 -22.38
CA ASP A 159 -12.02 23.40 -21.69
C ASP A 159 -11.18 24.25 -22.65
N GLY A 160 -10.48 23.62 -23.59
CA GLY A 160 -9.75 24.30 -24.66
C GLY A 160 -10.66 25.18 -25.52
N LEU A 161 -11.73 24.59 -26.05
CA LEU A 161 -12.69 25.29 -26.90
C LEU A 161 -13.44 26.40 -26.15
N GLY A 162 -13.79 26.20 -24.88
CA GLY A 162 -14.42 27.23 -24.06
C GLY A 162 -13.55 28.49 -23.88
N ARG A 163 -12.23 28.31 -23.71
CA ARG A 163 -11.28 29.43 -23.66
C ARG A 163 -11.16 30.15 -25.00
N ILE A 164 -11.16 29.42 -26.11
CA ILE A 164 -11.14 29.99 -27.46
C ILE A 164 -12.40 30.82 -27.71
N ALA A 165 -13.58 30.26 -27.42
CA ALA A 165 -14.87 30.95 -27.59
C ALA A 165 -14.94 32.27 -26.80
N THR A 166 -14.39 32.29 -25.59
CA THR A 166 -14.33 33.51 -24.76
C THR A 166 -13.49 34.60 -25.42
N ARG A 167 -12.33 34.25 -26.01
CA ARG A 167 -11.46 35.19 -26.72
C ARG A 167 -12.09 35.71 -28.01
N LEU A 168 -12.75 34.83 -28.76
CA LEU A 168 -13.45 35.20 -30.00
C LEU A 168 -14.60 36.16 -29.73
N ARG A 169 -15.40 35.93 -28.69
CA ARG A 169 -16.47 36.85 -28.28
C ARG A 169 -15.94 38.24 -27.95
N ALA A 170 -14.87 38.31 -27.15
CA ALA A 170 -14.23 39.59 -26.81
C ALA A 170 -13.66 40.32 -28.05
N ALA A 171 -13.15 39.57 -29.04
CA ALA A 171 -12.70 40.14 -30.31
C ALA A 171 -13.87 40.70 -31.14
N GLY A 172 -15.00 39.99 -31.20
CA GLY A 172 -16.22 40.44 -31.88
C GLY A 172 -16.78 41.74 -31.28
N GLU A 173 -16.87 41.80 -29.94
CA GLU A 173 -17.28 43.02 -29.22
C GLU A 173 -16.34 44.21 -29.50
N LEU A 174 -15.03 43.93 -29.61
CA LEU A 174 -14.04 44.95 -29.93
C LEU A 174 -14.19 45.47 -31.37
N LEU A 175 -14.41 44.57 -32.33
CA LEU A 175 -14.62 44.92 -33.74
C LEU A 175 -15.88 45.77 -33.90
N GLU A 176 -16.98 45.36 -33.27
CA GLU A 176 -18.25 46.10 -33.28
C GLU A 176 -18.06 47.53 -32.77
N ARG A 177 -17.36 47.69 -31.64
CA ARG A 177 -17.11 49.00 -31.04
C ARG A 177 -16.22 49.89 -31.90
N GLN A 178 -15.25 49.32 -32.61
CA GLN A 178 -14.27 50.10 -33.38
C GLN A 178 -14.73 50.43 -34.80
N PHE A 179 -15.43 49.49 -35.44
CA PHE A 179 -15.70 49.53 -36.87
C PHE A 179 -17.20 49.43 -37.22
N GLY A 180 -18.07 49.30 -36.22
CA GLY A 180 -19.51 49.18 -36.42
C GLY A 180 -19.99 47.72 -36.52
N PRO A 181 -21.32 47.52 -36.56
CA PRO A 181 -21.93 46.20 -36.56
C PRO A 181 -21.54 45.34 -37.77
N GLU A 182 -21.28 45.96 -38.93
CA GLU A 182 -20.91 45.25 -40.16
C GLU A 182 -19.58 44.48 -40.01
N ALA A 183 -18.65 45.01 -39.20
CA ALA A 183 -17.37 44.33 -38.94
C ALA A 183 -17.55 43.08 -38.06
N ARG A 184 -18.55 43.07 -37.17
CA ARG A 184 -18.90 41.91 -36.36
C ARG A 184 -19.62 40.85 -37.18
N GLU A 185 -20.49 41.25 -38.10
CA GLU A 185 -21.19 40.33 -39.01
C GLU A 185 -20.20 39.47 -39.82
N ILE A 186 -19.10 40.06 -40.30
CA ILE A 186 -18.04 39.31 -41.00
C ILE A 186 -17.42 38.22 -40.12
N LEU A 187 -17.21 38.50 -38.83
CA LEU A 187 -16.69 37.50 -37.89
C LEU A 187 -17.72 36.40 -37.63
N ASP A 188 -18.99 36.76 -37.42
CA ASP A 188 -20.05 35.79 -37.16
C ASP A 188 -20.30 34.88 -38.38
N GLU A 189 -20.19 35.41 -39.60
CA GLU A 189 -20.23 34.62 -40.84
C GLU A 189 -19.06 33.63 -40.91
N ALA A 190 -17.83 34.08 -40.64
CA ALA A 190 -16.65 33.22 -40.64
C ALA A 190 -16.71 32.11 -39.57
N LEU A 191 -17.27 32.40 -38.38
CA LEU A 191 -17.50 31.40 -37.34
C LEU A 191 -18.56 30.37 -37.76
N SER A 192 -19.59 30.82 -38.48
CA SER A 192 -20.65 29.95 -39.00
C SER A 192 -20.16 29.07 -40.16
N ASP A 193 -19.22 29.55 -40.97
CA ASP A 193 -18.51 28.74 -41.96
C ASP A 193 -17.63 27.68 -41.27
N ALA A 194 -16.86 28.08 -40.25
CA ALA A 194 -16.02 27.16 -39.49
C ALA A 194 -16.83 26.06 -38.79
N ASP A 195 -18.01 26.39 -38.24
CA ASP A 195 -18.92 25.42 -37.62
C ASP A 195 -19.41 24.37 -38.63
N ARG A 196 -19.79 24.83 -39.85
CA ARG A 196 -20.16 23.93 -40.95
C ARG A 196 -19.02 23.02 -41.39
N GLU A 197 -17.80 23.53 -41.46
CA GLU A 197 -16.62 22.73 -41.79
C GLU A 197 -16.32 21.68 -40.71
N ILE A 198 -16.44 22.04 -39.43
CA ILE A 198 -16.27 21.11 -38.31
C ILE A 198 -17.32 20.01 -38.37
N GLU A 199 -18.60 20.36 -38.57
CA GLU A 199 -19.69 19.39 -38.70
C GLU A 199 -19.48 18.46 -39.90
N GLN A 200 -18.98 18.99 -41.03
CA GLN A 200 -18.67 18.18 -42.20
C GLN A 200 -17.54 17.17 -41.95
N VAL A 201 -16.50 17.58 -41.19
CA VAL A 201 -15.32 16.74 -40.92
C VAL A 201 -15.61 15.74 -39.79
N PHE A 202 -16.39 16.11 -38.77
CA PHE A 202 -16.55 15.35 -37.53
C PHE A 202 -17.97 14.86 -37.24
N GLY A 203 -19.01 15.40 -37.87
CA GLY A 203 -20.42 15.05 -37.62
C GLY A 203 -20.92 13.79 -38.35
N GLY A 204 -20.12 13.19 -39.23
CA GLY A 204 -20.53 12.12 -40.15
C GLY A 204 -20.44 10.67 -39.64
N THR A 205 -20.45 10.40 -38.33
CA THR A 205 -20.17 9.04 -37.81
C THR A 205 -21.10 8.58 -36.68
N ASP A 206 -22.41 8.51 -36.96
CA ASP A 206 -23.39 7.82 -36.08
C ASP A 206 -24.22 6.73 -36.80
N GLU A 207 -23.90 6.36 -38.05
CA GLU A 207 -24.55 5.25 -38.77
C GLU A 207 -23.55 4.17 -39.20
N SER A 208 -23.07 3.35 -38.26
CA SER A 208 -22.66 1.95 -38.53
C SER A 208 -22.17 1.24 -37.26
N ASP A 209 -23.11 0.79 -36.43
CA ASP A 209 -22.92 -0.43 -35.65
C ASP A 209 -23.96 -1.46 -36.15
N PRO A 210 -23.60 -2.37 -37.07
CA PRO A 210 -24.34 -3.62 -37.23
C PRO A 210 -24.03 -4.55 -36.05
N GLN A 211 -25.11 -5.12 -35.49
CA GLN A 211 -25.13 -6.11 -34.41
C GLN A 211 -24.15 -7.27 -34.58
#